data_AF-A0AA47N3I8-F1
#
_entry.id   AF-A0AA47N3I8-F1
#
_cell.length_a   1.000
_cell.length_b   1.000
_cell.length_c   1.000
_cell.angle_alpha   90.00
_cell.angle_beta   90.00
_cell.angle_gamma   90.00
#
_symmetry.space_group_name_H-M   'P 1'
#
loop_
_entity.id
_entity.type
_entity.pdbx_description
1 polymer ?
#
loop_
_entity_poly.entity_id
_entity_poly.type
_entity_poly.pdbx_seq_one_letter_code
_entity_poly.pdbx_strand_id
1 'polypeptide(L)'
;MKKQVRFLGSMIHSLQCSLKKRFRGIFVNVKMSSAARAEEELPFADPLYIRAAVLDPAFSMMWLQHDVLVTDDIKNDIADMVKDLILHEVPPGTTLQSPEYQEVERQQEQSSGLFSEYRKRRKQDTTSSPETQLNNYFGLCCGQA
;
A
#
# COMPACT_ATOMS: atom_id res chain seq x y z
N MET A 1 13.28 19.77 30.60
CA MET A 1 11.87 19.91 30.15
C MET A 1 11.54 18.73 29.24
N LYS A 2 10.60 17.85 29.60
CA LYS A 2 10.18 16.75 28.72
C LYS A 2 9.24 17.32 27.65
N LYS A 3 9.61 17.19 26.36
CA LYS A 3 8.71 17.54 25.23
C LYS A 3 7.46 16.65 25.34
N GLN A 4 6.33 17.23 25.70
CA GLN A 4 5.06 16.53 25.69
C GLN A 4 4.58 16.48 24.24
N VAL A 5 4.85 15.36 23.55
CA VAL A 5 4.36 15.13 22.20
C VAL A 5 2.87 14.80 22.30
N ARG A 6 2.00 15.65 21.76
CA ARG A 6 0.57 15.34 21.60
C ARG A 6 0.37 14.78 20.21
N PHE A 7 0.03 13.50 20.14
CA PHE A 7 -0.34 12.86 18.89
C PHE A 7 -1.74 13.30 18.47
N LEU A 8 -1.94 13.49 17.17
CA LEU A 8 -3.24 13.81 16.57
C LEU A 8 -4.10 12.54 16.55
N GLY A 9 -4.63 12.14 17.71
CA GLY A 9 -5.33 10.88 17.91
C GLY A 9 -6.51 10.68 16.95
N SER A 10 -7.27 11.74 16.67
CA SER A 10 -8.37 11.72 15.69
C SER A 10 -7.88 11.40 14.28
N MET A 11 -6.79 12.02 13.85
CA MET A 11 -6.18 11.78 12.54
C MET A 11 -5.64 10.35 12.44
N ILE A 12 -4.91 9.89 13.46
CA ILE A 12 -4.40 8.52 13.51
C ILE A 12 -5.55 7.53 13.40
N HIS A 13 -6.63 7.75 14.17
CA HIS A 13 -7.82 6.90 14.13
C HIS A 13 -8.47 6.89 12.74
N SER A 14 -8.69 8.06 12.13
CA SER A 14 -9.28 8.15 10.78
C SER A 14 -8.41 7.48 9.72
N LEU A 15 -7.09 7.63 9.80
CA LEU A 15 -6.15 6.95 8.92
C LEU A 15 -6.21 5.43 9.11
N GLN A 16 -6.23 4.95 10.36
CA GLN A 16 -6.37 3.53 10.67
C GLN A 16 -7.69 2.94 10.14
N CYS A 17 -8.82 3.62 10.34
CA CYS A 17 -10.12 3.21 9.79
C CYS A 17 -10.09 3.16 8.27
N SER A 18 -9.53 4.18 7.63
CA SER A 18 -9.39 4.24 6.18
C SER A 18 -8.53 3.09 5.63
N LEU A 19 -7.43 2.76 6.30
CA LEU A 19 -6.54 1.67 5.93
C LEU A 19 -7.23 0.31 6.10
N LYS A 20 -7.88 0.07 7.25
CA LYS A 20 -8.67 -1.15 7.50
C LYS A 20 -9.78 -1.36 6.49
N LYS A 21 -10.48 -0.30 6.09
CA LYS A 21 -11.54 -0.38 5.09
C LYS A 21 -10.99 -0.68 3.69
N ARG A 22 -9.95 0.03 3.27
CA ARG A 22 -9.40 -0.09 1.91
C ARG A 22 -8.68 -1.41 1.67
N PHE A 23 -8.00 -1.97 2.67
CA PHE A 23 -7.20 -3.20 2.54
C PHE A 23 -7.83 -4.39 3.26
N ARG A 24 -9.15 -4.38 3.46
CA ARG A 24 -9.83 -5.41 4.23
C ARG A 24 -9.61 -6.81 3.66
N GLY A 25 -9.62 -6.98 2.34
CA GLY A 25 -9.39 -8.29 1.70
C GLY A 25 -8.03 -8.87 2.02
N ILE A 26 -6.97 -8.04 1.99
CA ILE A 26 -5.62 -8.44 2.43
C ILE A 26 -5.67 -8.93 3.88
N PHE A 27 -6.26 -8.14 4.78
CA PHE A 27 -6.33 -8.50 6.21
C PHE A 27 -7.11 -9.76 6.51
N VAL A 28 -8.14 -10.08 5.73
CA VAL A 28 -8.85 -11.36 5.84
C VAL A 28 -7.94 -12.51 5.36
N ASN A 29 -7.28 -12.37 4.22
CA ASN A 29 -6.40 -13.39 3.67
C ASN A 29 -5.23 -13.74 4.61
N VAL A 30 -4.67 -12.75 5.30
CA VAL A 30 -3.61 -12.96 6.31
C VAL A 30 -4.14 -13.22 7.73
N LYS A 31 -5.44 -13.45 7.90
CA LYS A 31 -6.10 -13.76 9.19
C LYS A 31 -5.93 -12.69 10.27
N MET A 32 -5.77 -11.43 9.88
CA MET A 32 -5.70 -10.26 10.79
C MET A 32 -7.06 -9.59 11.01
N SER A 33 -8.10 -9.99 10.27
CA SER A 33 -9.47 -9.47 10.38
C SER A 33 -10.49 -10.61 10.32
N SER A 34 -11.72 -10.35 10.80
CA SER A 34 -12.85 -11.25 10.64
C SER A 34 -13.14 -11.55 9.18
N ALA A 35 -13.50 -12.81 8.90
CA ALA A 35 -13.82 -13.29 7.56
C ALA A 35 -14.93 -12.48 6.86
N ALA A 36 -14.92 -12.52 5.54
CA ALA A 36 -15.99 -11.98 4.71
C ALA A 36 -17.30 -12.73 5.00
N ARG A 37 -18.43 -12.03 4.90
CA ARG A 37 -19.73 -12.71 4.78
C ARG A 37 -19.81 -13.34 3.38
N ALA A 38 -20.64 -14.37 3.21
CA ALA A 38 -20.66 -15.22 2.01
C ALA A 38 -20.86 -14.47 0.67
N GLU A 39 -21.42 -13.26 0.69
CA GLU A 39 -21.70 -12.44 -0.49
C GLU A 39 -20.92 -11.10 -0.51
N GLU A 40 -19.96 -10.92 0.41
CA GLU A 40 -19.21 -9.67 0.53
C GLU A 40 -17.97 -9.68 -0.37
N GLU A 41 -18.01 -8.89 -1.45
CA GLU A 41 -16.81 -8.62 -2.25
C GLU A 41 -15.86 -7.70 -1.48
N LEU A 42 -14.65 -8.20 -1.20
CA LEU A 42 -13.67 -7.46 -0.42
C LEU A 42 -12.60 -6.81 -1.30
N PRO A 43 -12.24 -5.55 -1.04
CA PRO A 43 -11.18 -4.89 -1.79
C PRO A 43 -9.85 -5.59 -1.52
N PHE A 44 -9.08 -5.83 -2.59
CA PHE A 44 -7.79 -6.52 -2.55
C PHE A 44 -7.84 -7.93 -1.94
N ALA A 45 -8.96 -8.65 -2.07
CA ALA A 45 -9.06 -10.05 -1.61
C ALA A 45 -8.49 -11.08 -2.59
N ASP A 46 -8.14 -10.69 -3.81
CA ASP A 46 -7.47 -11.61 -4.74
C ASP A 46 -6.13 -12.08 -4.14
N PRO A 47 -5.90 -13.40 -4.00
CA PRO A 47 -4.61 -13.94 -3.56
C PRO A 47 -3.41 -13.47 -4.39
N LEU A 48 -3.63 -12.99 -5.63
CA LEU A 48 -2.60 -12.36 -6.46
C LEU A 48 -1.86 -11.24 -5.73
N TYR A 49 -2.53 -10.39 -4.94
CA TYR A 49 -1.87 -9.30 -4.22
C TYR A 49 -0.86 -9.81 -3.20
N ILE A 50 -1.19 -10.89 -2.48
CA ILE A 50 -0.28 -11.51 -1.52
C ILE A 50 0.89 -12.19 -2.26
N ARG A 51 0.58 -12.92 -3.33
CA ARG A 51 1.61 -13.58 -4.16
C ARG A 51 2.58 -12.57 -4.74
N ALA A 52 2.09 -11.47 -5.30
CA ALA A 52 2.93 -10.40 -5.84
C ALA A 52 3.82 -9.77 -4.77
N ALA A 53 3.31 -9.53 -3.55
CA ALA A 53 4.10 -8.98 -2.46
C ALA A 53 5.19 -9.94 -1.95
N VAL A 54 4.89 -11.24 -1.87
CA VAL A 54 5.86 -12.27 -1.45
C VAL A 54 6.94 -12.49 -2.53
N LEU A 55 6.55 -12.41 -3.80
CA LEU A 55 7.44 -12.58 -4.94
C LEU A 55 8.19 -11.30 -5.32
N ASP A 56 7.92 -10.17 -4.67
CA ASP A 56 8.65 -8.93 -4.90
C ASP A 56 10.12 -9.11 -4.46
N PRO A 57 11.10 -9.02 -5.37
CA PRO A 57 12.52 -9.18 -5.04
C PRO A 57 13.00 -8.20 -3.96
N ALA A 58 12.36 -7.03 -3.83
CA ALA A 58 12.69 -6.04 -2.81
C ALA A 58 12.24 -6.48 -1.39
N PHE A 59 11.23 -7.34 -1.27
CA PHE A 59 10.63 -7.75 0.01
C PHE A 59 10.83 -9.22 0.37
N SER A 60 11.01 -10.09 -0.62
CA SER A 60 11.11 -11.55 -0.47
C SER A 60 12.18 -12.01 0.53
N MET A 61 13.25 -11.24 0.71
CA MET A 61 14.37 -11.56 1.60
C MET A 61 14.45 -10.70 2.87
N MET A 62 13.47 -9.82 3.14
CA MET A 62 13.55 -8.95 4.34
C MET A 62 13.56 -9.75 5.65
N TRP A 63 12.86 -10.88 5.70
CA TRP A 63 12.87 -11.78 6.87
C TRP A 63 14.28 -12.31 7.17
N LEU A 64 15.10 -12.53 6.13
CA LEU A 64 16.48 -13.00 6.27
C LEU A 64 17.36 -11.94 6.94
N GLN A 65 17.10 -10.66 6.67
CA GLN A 65 17.80 -9.57 7.35
C GLN A 65 17.32 -9.36 8.78
N HIS A 66 16.01 -9.33 9.01
CA HIS A 66 15.42 -8.90 10.29
C HIS A 66 15.27 -10.02 11.32
N ASP A 67 14.97 -11.24 10.89
CA ASP A 67 14.55 -12.33 11.78
C ASP A 67 15.62 -13.41 11.96
N VAL A 68 16.61 -13.50 11.06
CA VAL A 68 17.66 -14.53 11.11
C VAL A 68 18.93 -14.00 11.77
N LEU A 69 19.38 -14.70 12.82
CA LEU A 69 20.54 -14.32 13.65
C LEU A 69 21.80 -15.09 13.24
N VAL A 70 22.23 -14.92 11.99
CA VAL A 70 23.49 -15.46 11.45
C VAL A 70 24.33 -14.35 10.82
N THR A 71 25.57 -14.63 10.43
CA THR A 71 26.45 -13.65 9.76
C THR A 71 25.90 -13.25 8.40
N ASP A 72 26.24 -12.04 7.94
CA ASP A 72 25.75 -11.52 6.67
C ASP A 72 26.23 -12.36 5.47
N ASP A 73 27.41 -12.96 5.55
CA ASP A 73 27.92 -13.88 4.53
C ASP A 73 26.97 -15.08 4.34
N ILE A 74 26.54 -15.70 5.44
CA ILE A 74 25.60 -16.83 5.42
C ILE A 74 24.23 -16.37 4.91
N LYS A 75 23.78 -15.16 5.28
CA LYS A 75 22.53 -14.60 4.76
C LYS A 75 22.60 -14.39 3.24
N ASN A 76 23.71 -13.90 2.72
CA ASN A 76 23.88 -13.71 1.27
C ASN A 76 23.87 -15.06 0.54
N ASP A 77 24.57 -16.08 1.07
CA ASP A 77 24.57 -17.43 0.50
C ASP A 77 23.16 -18.03 0.46
N ILE A 78 22.38 -17.87 1.54
CA ILE A 78 20.99 -18.32 1.60
C ILE A 78 20.13 -17.56 0.59
N ALA A 79 20.29 -16.24 0.48
CA ALA A 79 19.53 -15.42 -0.45
C ALA A 79 19.79 -15.85 -1.90
N ASP A 80 21.04 -16.10 -2.27
CA ASP A 80 21.40 -16.54 -3.62
C ASP A 80 20.89 -17.96 -3.90
N MET A 81 20.98 -18.88 -2.93
CA MET A 81 20.40 -20.22 -3.04
C MET A 81 18.89 -20.18 -3.28
N VAL A 82 18.15 -19.34 -2.55
CA VAL A 82 16.69 -19.22 -2.72
C VAL A 82 16.36 -18.60 -4.08
N LYS A 83 17.13 -17.60 -4.55
CA LYS A 83 16.95 -17.04 -5.90
C LYS A 83 17.14 -18.10 -6.97
N ASP A 84 18.20 -18.91 -6.87
CA ASP A 84 18.47 -19.98 -7.83
C ASP A 84 17.34 -21.01 -7.85
N LEU A 85 16.84 -21.41 -6.69
CA LEU A 85 15.68 -22.31 -6.59
C LEU A 85 14.43 -21.72 -7.26
N ILE A 86 14.14 -20.43 -7.05
CA ILE A 86 13.03 -19.73 -7.71
C ILE A 86 13.22 -19.74 -9.24
N LEU A 87 14.43 -19.46 -9.72
CA LEU A 87 14.74 -19.48 -11.15
C LEU A 87 14.58 -20.88 -11.76
N HIS A 88 14.89 -21.93 -11.01
CA HIS A 88 14.71 -23.31 -11.42
C HIS A 88 13.24 -23.77 -11.49
N GLU A 89 12.35 -23.15 -10.71
CA GLU A 89 10.91 -23.44 -10.77
C GLU A 89 10.22 -22.85 -12.01
N VAL A 90 10.86 -21.92 -12.72
CA VAL A 90 10.29 -21.31 -13.93
C VAL A 90 10.29 -22.34 -15.08
N PRO A 91 9.11 -22.69 -15.65
CA PRO A 91 9.03 -23.64 -16.75
C PRO A 91 9.83 -23.14 -17.97
N PRO A 92 10.63 -23.99 -18.63
CA PRO A 92 11.36 -23.62 -19.83
C PRO A 92 10.35 -23.25 -20.93
N GLY A 93 10.29 -21.97 -21.28
CA GLY A 93 9.32 -21.41 -22.24
C GLY A 93 8.55 -20.19 -21.73
N THR A 94 8.65 -19.85 -20.44
CA THR A 94 8.01 -18.66 -19.86
C THR A 94 8.88 -17.41 -20.06
N THR A 95 9.37 -17.19 -21.28
CA THR A 95 9.85 -15.86 -21.67
C THR A 95 8.61 -15.10 -22.13
N LEU A 96 7.81 -14.61 -21.16
CA LEU A 96 6.81 -13.60 -21.45
C LEU A 96 7.57 -12.44 -22.08
N GLN A 97 7.30 -12.18 -23.36
CA GLN A 97 7.67 -10.93 -23.99
C GLN A 97 7.21 -9.83 -23.04
N SER A 98 8.16 -9.09 -22.48
CA SER A 98 7.85 -7.88 -21.73
C SER A 98 6.95 -7.05 -22.63
N PRO A 99 5.71 -6.69 -22.22
CA PRO A 99 4.95 -5.75 -23.00
C PRO A 99 5.80 -4.49 -23.05
N GLU A 100 6.27 -4.19 -24.26
CA GLU A 100 7.00 -2.98 -24.57
C GLU A 100 6.18 -1.82 -23.99
N TYR A 101 6.70 -1.20 -22.93
CA TYR A 101 6.08 -0.03 -22.34
C TYR A 101 6.19 1.09 -23.38
N GLN A 102 5.21 1.17 -24.28
CA GLN A 102 5.02 2.36 -25.09
C GLN A 102 4.57 3.46 -24.16
N GLU A 103 5.50 4.37 -23.89
CA GLU A 103 5.24 5.63 -23.21
C GLU A 103 4.28 6.43 -24.11
N VAL A 104 2.97 6.28 -23.88
CA VAL A 104 1.97 7.05 -24.61
C VAL A 104 2.10 8.50 -24.17
N GLU A 105 2.72 9.32 -25.02
CA GLU A 105 2.76 10.77 -24.87
C GLU A 105 1.33 11.29 -24.68
N ARG A 106 1.07 11.90 -23.52
CA ARG A 106 -0.25 12.46 -23.16
C ARG A 106 -0.60 13.63 -24.08
N GLN A 107 -1.44 13.37 -25.08
CA GLN A 107 -2.21 14.41 -25.73
C GLN A 107 -3.27 14.97 -24.76
N GLN A 108 -3.39 16.29 -24.73
CA GLN A 108 -4.36 17.02 -23.91
C GLN A 108 -5.78 16.71 -24.41
N GLU A 109 -6.47 15.80 -23.75
CA GLU A 109 -7.92 15.63 -23.91
C GLU A 109 -8.66 15.73 -22.58
N GLN A 110 -9.89 16.21 -22.70
CA GLN A 110 -10.79 16.67 -21.64
C GLN A 110 -10.77 15.75 -20.42
N SER A 111 -10.49 16.34 -19.26
CA SER A 111 -10.26 15.59 -18.03
C SER A 111 -11.52 14.87 -17.53
N SER A 112 -11.67 13.59 -17.89
CA SER A 112 -12.53 12.60 -17.23
C SER A 112 -11.71 11.65 -16.33
N GLY A 113 -10.59 12.13 -15.80
CA GLY A 113 -9.74 11.37 -14.88
C GLY A 113 -10.16 11.52 -13.42
N LEU A 114 -9.64 10.64 -12.56
CA LEU A 114 -9.83 10.60 -11.10
C LEU A 114 -9.65 11.97 -10.39
N PHE A 115 -8.97 12.91 -11.03
CA PHE A 115 -8.64 14.24 -10.52
C PHE A 115 -9.35 15.39 -11.27
N SER A 116 -10.35 15.10 -12.10
CA SER A 116 -11.14 16.13 -12.82
C SER A 116 -11.79 17.15 -11.86
N GLU A 117 -12.16 16.68 -10.66
CA GLU A 117 -12.73 17.50 -9.58
C GLU A 117 -11.68 18.28 -8.76
N TYR A 118 -10.37 18.10 -9.01
CA TYR A 118 -9.33 18.79 -8.24
C TYR A 118 -9.30 20.28 -8.56
N ARG A 119 -9.91 21.11 -7.70
CA ARG A 119 -9.75 22.57 -7.72
C ARG A 119 -8.51 23.00 -6.95
N LYS A 120 -7.53 23.57 -7.66
CA LYS A 120 -6.35 24.23 -7.08
C LYS A 120 -6.81 25.33 -6.11
N ARG A 121 -6.49 25.19 -4.82
CA ARG A 121 -6.85 26.18 -3.79
C ARG A 121 -6.24 27.55 -4.13
N ARG A 122 -7.06 28.60 -4.14
CA ARG A 122 -6.58 29.99 -4.23
C ARG A 122 -6.03 30.42 -2.87
N LYS A 123 -4.98 31.25 -2.89
CA LYS A 123 -4.17 31.67 -1.73
C LYS A 123 -4.94 32.39 -0.59
N GLN A 124 -6.25 32.51 -0.64
CA GLN A 124 -7.03 33.40 0.24
C GLN A 124 -7.53 32.73 1.55
N ASP A 125 -7.43 31.40 1.70
CA ASP A 125 -7.88 30.65 2.89
C ASP A 125 -6.78 30.47 3.96
N THR A 126 -5.96 31.49 4.21
CA THR A 126 -4.80 31.42 5.12
C THR A 126 -5.05 31.91 6.55
N THR A 127 -6.30 32.04 6.99
CA THR A 127 -6.61 32.44 8.39
C THR A 127 -6.87 31.27 9.33
N SER A 128 -6.92 30.04 8.82
CA SER A 128 -7.14 28.83 9.62
C SER A 128 -5.84 28.05 9.78
N SER A 129 -5.49 27.68 11.03
CA SER A 129 -4.28 26.89 11.30
C SER A 129 -4.33 25.57 10.52
N PRO A 130 -3.19 25.06 10.00
CA PRO A 130 -3.16 23.81 9.24
C PRO A 130 -3.81 22.63 9.98
N GLU A 131 -3.71 22.60 11.31
CA GLU A 131 -4.33 21.60 12.17
C GLU A 131 -5.87 21.67 12.11
N THR A 132 -6.44 22.88 12.16
CA THR A 132 -7.88 23.11 12.07
C THR A 132 -8.41 22.75 10.68
N GLN A 133 -7.68 23.06 9.62
CA GLN A 133 -8.07 22.69 8.25
C GLN A 133 -8.11 21.17 8.05
N LEU A 134 -7.11 20.46 8.59
CA LEU A 134 -7.05 19.00 8.53
C LEU A 134 -8.19 18.36 9.34
N ASN A 135 -8.43 18.83 10.57
CA ASN A 135 -9.53 18.32 11.39
C ASN A 135 -10.90 18.53 10.72
N ASN A 136 -11.14 19.67 10.08
CA ASN A 136 -12.39 19.93 9.36
C ASN A 136 -12.55 19.02 8.14
N TYR A 137 -11.49 18.80 7.37
CA TYR A 137 -11.52 17.88 6.23
C TYR A 137 -11.86 16.44 6.65
N PHE A 138 -11.22 15.94 7.71
CA PHE A 138 -11.49 14.59 8.21
C PHE A 138 -12.85 14.46 8.91
N GLY A 139 -13.35 15.52 9.55
CA GLY A 139 -14.69 15.56 10.14
C GLY A 139 -15.82 15.51 9.10
N LEU A 140 -15.57 15.95 7.86
CA LEU A 140 -16.55 15.88 6.76
C LEU A 140 -16.59 14.49 6.10
N CYS A 141 -15.46 13.77 6.07
CA CYS A 141 -15.38 12.41 5.50
C CYS A 141 -15.88 11.32 6.46
N CYS A 142 -15.89 11.59 7.76
CA CYS A 142 -16.56 10.76 8.76
C CYS A 142 -17.95 11.36 8.99
N GLY A 143 -18.92 10.97 8.15
CA GLY A 143 -20.25 11.57 8.08
C GLY A 143 -20.90 11.89 9.43
N GLN A 144 -21.72 12.95 9.40
CA GLN A 144 -22.78 13.22 10.36
C GLN A 144 -23.55 11.92 10.65
N ALA A 145 -23.74 11.62 11.93
CA ALA A 145 -24.67 10.61 12.39
C ALA A 145 -26.11 10.98 12.01
#